data_AF-K7RMC6-F1
#
_entry.id   AF-K7RMC6-F1
#
_cell.length_a   1.000
_cell.length_b   1.000
_cell.length_c   1.000
_cell.angle_alpha   90.00
_cell.angle_beta   90.00
_cell.angle_gamma   90.00
#
_symmetry.space_group_name_H-M   'P 1'
#
loop_
_entity.id
_entity.type
_entity.pdbx_description
1 polymer ?
#
loop_
_entity_poly.entity_id
_entity_poly.type
_entity_poly.pdbx_seq_one_letter_code
_entity_poly.pdbx_strand_id
1 'polypeptide(L)'
;MTLTLDEVRRIRFPMARRPGEGYRAGEVDDFVDKVDATFAALVDENDRLKAQLDALKNADGAAGGQPDPKLSEENAHLKAQLEELRAHQQEAGSAELERSRSAAAEAENKARSAQQEAANLRRQLEEARRSAAQQTTVQGAGSAEASRLRTENERLNSQLKQARNEADAARRAAAAAPTKIASTEGAPERIQVSTSAEAAPAVVRMVELAIADAERVVHEAQEEADRKMADAEKKAHEHIVDAQTRAERIESAARVTSERVTSEAQATAEKVTTDAQARRNDLFSQLESERDDLTAKVDQLRAFESNYRDSIISHLRTQAENIEKGIFEPTATAELVRPENRVSPGSSATPRLDALITGRNQQN
;
A
#
# COMPACT_ATOMS: atom_id res chain seq x y z
N MET A 1 -0.34 5.79 48.38
CA MET A 1 -1.54 6.55 47.98
C MET A 1 -1.72 6.32 46.49
N THR A 2 -2.55 5.34 46.13
CA THR A 2 -2.86 5.01 44.73
C THR A 2 -4.22 5.62 44.41
N LEU A 3 -4.35 6.29 43.26
CA LEU A 3 -5.64 6.80 42.82
C LEU A 3 -6.63 5.63 42.70
N THR A 4 -7.84 5.83 43.20
CA THR A 4 -8.95 4.90 42.97
C THR A 4 -9.59 5.16 41.61
N LEU A 5 -10.28 4.15 41.06
CA LEU A 5 -10.97 4.26 39.76
C LEU A 5 -11.93 5.47 39.71
N ASP A 6 -12.60 5.75 40.83
CA ASP A 6 -13.50 6.89 40.97
C ASP A 6 -12.77 8.25 41.02
N GLU A 7 -11.53 8.28 41.50
CA GLU A 7 -10.72 9.49 41.54
C GLU A 7 -10.19 9.85 40.15
N VAL A 8 -9.80 8.87 39.33
CA VAL A 8 -9.36 9.09 37.94
C VAL A 8 -10.49 9.69 37.11
N ARG A 9 -11.72 9.17 37.26
CA ARG A 9 -12.92 9.69 36.59
C ARG A 9 -13.32 11.10 37.01
N ARG A 10 -12.94 11.52 38.21
CA ARG A 10 -13.29 12.83 38.76
C ARG A 10 -12.31 13.93 38.36
N ILE A 11 -11.15 13.58 37.82
CA ILE A 11 -10.15 14.56 37.38
C ILE A 11 -10.64 15.25 36.11
N ARG A 12 -10.72 16.58 36.17
CA ARG A 12 -11.06 17.43 35.02
C ARG A 12 -9.87 18.24 34.58
N PHE A 13 -9.50 18.11 33.31
CA PHE A 13 -8.44 18.91 32.72
C PHE A 13 -8.99 20.25 32.21
N PRO A 14 -8.35 21.39 32.52
CA PRO A 14 -8.75 22.69 31.99
C PRO A 14 -8.44 22.75 30.48
N MET A 15 -9.38 23.24 29.69
CA MET A 15 -9.20 23.40 28.26
C MET A 15 -8.20 24.52 27.97
N ALA A 16 -7.28 24.27 27.03
CA ALA A 16 -6.23 25.22 26.74
C ALA A 16 -6.75 26.51 26.09
N ARG A 17 -6.12 27.63 26.44
CA ARG A 17 -6.58 28.98 26.05
C ARG A 17 -6.38 29.33 24.57
N ARG A 18 -5.62 28.54 23.81
CA ARG A 18 -5.30 28.79 22.40
C ARG A 18 -5.68 27.60 21.52
N PRO A 19 -6.25 27.83 20.32
CA PRO A 19 -6.58 26.74 19.39
C PRO A 19 -5.29 26.05 18.92
N GLY A 20 -5.13 24.77 19.25
CA GLY A 20 -3.99 23.94 18.80
C GLY A 20 -2.85 23.77 19.80
N GLU A 21 -2.89 24.41 20.97
CA GLU A 21 -1.95 24.17 22.06
C GLU A 21 -2.66 23.31 23.12
N GLY A 22 -2.39 22.00 23.18
CA GLY A 22 -2.97 21.11 24.19
C GLY A 22 -3.42 19.75 23.63
N TYR A 23 -3.56 18.77 24.52
CA TYR A 23 -4.10 17.45 24.15
C TYR A 23 -5.58 17.57 23.77
N ARG A 24 -6.00 16.83 22.74
CA ARG A 24 -7.39 16.85 22.28
C ARG A 24 -8.26 16.15 23.31
N ALA A 25 -9.37 16.77 23.69
CA ALA A 25 -10.27 16.23 24.71
C ALA A 25 -10.71 14.78 24.42
N GLY A 26 -11.00 14.45 23.16
CA GLY A 26 -11.37 13.08 22.77
C GLY A 26 -10.22 12.07 22.87
N GLU A 27 -8.98 12.45 22.56
CA GLU A 27 -7.82 11.56 22.70
C GLU A 27 -7.45 11.32 24.17
N VAL A 28 -7.70 12.31 25.03
CA VAL A 28 -7.54 12.19 26.48
C VAL A 28 -8.63 11.28 27.06
N ASP A 29 -9.86 11.38 26.57
CA ASP A 29 -10.98 10.52 26.97
C ASP A 29 -10.73 9.05 26.59
N ASP A 30 -10.34 8.79 25.33
CA ASP A 30 -9.97 7.45 24.84
C ASP A 30 -8.80 6.83 25.63
N PHE A 31 -7.88 7.67 26.12
CA PHE A 31 -6.78 7.23 26.96
C PHE A 31 -7.24 6.91 28.39
N VAL A 32 -8.11 7.74 28.97
CA VAL A 32 -8.67 7.51 30.30
C VAL A 32 -9.51 6.22 30.33
N ASP A 33 -10.29 5.93 29.28
CA ASP A 33 -11.04 4.66 29.16
C ASP A 33 -10.13 3.42 29.16
N LYS A 34 -8.96 3.52 28.51
CA LYS A 34 -7.97 2.43 28.53
C LYS A 34 -7.29 2.29 29.89
N VAL A 35 -7.00 3.41 30.56
CA VAL A 35 -6.46 3.40 31.92
C VAL A 35 -7.47 2.78 32.89
N ASP A 36 -8.76 3.08 32.76
CA ASP A 36 -9.82 2.48 33.56
C ASP A 36 -9.91 0.96 33.34
N ALA A 37 -9.92 0.50 32.09
CA ALA A 37 -9.99 -0.92 31.76
C ALA A 37 -8.78 -1.69 32.29
N THR A 38 -7.58 -1.13 32.15
CA THR A 38 -6.34 -1.74 32.65
C THR A 38 -6.25 -1.73 34.17
N PHE A 39 -6.70 -0.66 34.83
CA PHE A 39 -6.72 -0.58 36.27
C PHE A 39 -7.73 -1.55 36.89
N ALA A 40 -8.92 -1.68 36.30
CA ALA A 40 -9.90 -2.69 36.69
C ALA A 40 -9.33 -4.11 36.57
N ALA A 41 -8.66 -4.42 35.45
CA ALA A 41 -7.97 -5.69 35.27
C ALA A 41 -6.87 -5.93 36.33
N LEU A 42 -6.12 -4.88 36.69
CA LEU A 42 -5.05 -4.97 37.71
C LEU A 42 -5.58 -5.16 39.14
N VAL A 43 -6.76 -4.62 39.43
CA VAL A 43 -7.46 -4.82 40.72
C VAL A 43 -7.99 -6.24 40.79
N ASP A 44 -8.66 -6.72 39.75
CA ASP A 44 -9.14 -8.11 39.65
C ASP A 44 -7.97 -9.11 39.76
N GLU A 45 -6.83 -8.81 39.15
CA GLU A 45 -5.62 -9.62 39.25
C GLU A 45 -5.04 -9.60 40.67
N ASN A 46 -4.98 -8.44 41.33
CA ASN A 46 -4.54 -8.36 42.72
C ASN A 46 -5.45 -9.14 43.66
N ASP A 47 -6.76 -9.09 43.45
CA ASP A 47 -7.71 -9.82 44.28
C ASP A 47 -7.64 -11.34 44.03
N ARG A 48 -7.42 -11.76 42.78
CA ARG A 48 -7.11 -13.16 42.44
C ARG A 48 -5.80 -13.63 43.06
N LEU A 49 -4.74 -12.84 42.97
CA LEU A 49 -3.43 -13.17 43.54
C LEU A 49 -3.49 -13.25 45.07
N LYS A 50 -4.22 -12.34 45.73
CA LYS A 50 -4.47 -12.43 47.18
C LYS A 50 -5.25 -13.68 47.55
N ALA A 51 -6.31 -14.01 46.81
CA ALA A 51 -7.10 -15.23 47.04
C ALA A 51 -6.24 -16.49 46.85
N GLN A 52 -5.35 -16.51 45.85
CA GLN A 52 -4.39 -17.60 45.65
C GLN A 52 -3.37 -17.67 46.80
N LEU A 53 -2.85 -16.53 47.26
CA LEU A 53 -1.88 -16.50 48.34
C LEU A 53 -2.49 -16.94 49.67
N ASP A 54 -3.74 -16.58 49.94
CA ASP A 54 -4.51 -17.06 51.09
C ASP A 54 -4.81 -18.56 50.97
N ALA A 55 -5.16 -19.05 49.77
CA ALA A 55 -5.38 -20.48 49.53
C ALA A 55 -4.10 -21.30 49.71
N LEU A 56 -2.95 -20.84 49.20
CA LEU A 56 -1.65 -21.49 49.42
C LEU A 56 -1.24 -21.43 50.88
N LYS A 57 -1.42 -20.29 51.54
CA LYS A 57 -1.09 -20.13 52.97
C LYS A 57 -1.95 -21.02 53.87
N ASN A 58 -3.20 -21.26 53.48
CA ASN A 58 -4.09 -22.21 54.15
C ASN A 58 -3.75 -23.67 53.81
N ALA A 59 -3.26 -23.95 52.59
CA ALA A 59 -2.79 -25.28 52.20
C ALA A 59 -1.49 -25.69 52.91
N ASP A 60 -0.53 -24.77 53.06
CA ASP A 60 0.70 -25.00 53.85
C ASP A 60 0.40 -25.15 55.35
N GLY A 61 -0.69 -24.55 55.86
CA GLY A 61 -1.16 -24.74 57.22
C GLY A 61 -1.86 -26.10 57.48
N ALA A 62 -2.36 -26.76 56.43
CA ALA A 62 -3.08 -28.03 56.53
C ALA A 62 -2.19 -29.26 56.27
N ALA A 63 -0.98 -29.08 55.71
CA ALA A 63 -0.04 -30.14 55.39
C ALA A 63 0.93 -30.45 56.55
N GLY A 64 0.38 -30.83 57.71
CA GLY A 64 1.14 -31.36 58.85
C GLY A 64 1.43 -32.87 58.81
N GLY A 65 1.17 -33.54 57.68
CA GLY A 65 1.39 -34.98 57.50
C GLY A 65 2.59 -35.27 56.62
N GLN A 66 3.54 -36.08 57.11
CA GLN A 66 4.69 -36.54 56.34
C GLN A 66 4.23 -37.15 55.00
N PRO A 67 4.74 -36.64 53.85
CA PRO A 67 4.33 -37.13 52.54
C PRO A 67 4.88 -38.54 52.30
N ASP A 68 4.05 -39.41 51.72
CA ASP A 68 4.44 -40.76 51.28
C ASP A 68 5.71 -40.70 50.40
N PRO A 69 6.77 -41.48 50.71
CA PRO A 69 8.08 -41.33 50.08
C PRO A 69 8.07 -41.60 48.57
N LYS A 70 7.22 -42.54 48.11
CA LYS A 70 7.06 -42.85 46.68
C LYS A 70 6.41 -41.71 45.90
N LEU A 71 5.38 -41.08 46.47
CA LEU A 71 4.72 -39.92 45.88
C LEU A 71 5.64 -38.70 45.88
N SER A 72 6.49 -38.55 46.90
CA SER A 72 7.51 -37.49 46.94
C SER A 72 8.58 -37.66 45.85
N GLU A 73 9.05 -38.89 45.59
CA GLU A 73 10.00 -39.19 44.51
C GLU A 73 9.39 -38.95 43.12
N GLU A 74 8.16 -39.39 42.89
CA GLU A 74 7.46 -39.17 41.62
C GLU A 74 7.17 -37.69 41.37
N ASN A 75 6.77 -36.93 42.41
CA ASN A 75 6.62 -35.48 42.31
C ASN A 75 7.95 -34.77 42.06
N ALA A 76 9.06 -35.23 42.65
CA ALA A 76 10.37 -34.68 42.36
C ALA A 76 10.79 -34.92 40.90
N HIS A 77 10.51 -36.11 40.37
CA HIS A 77 10.79 -36.45 38.98
C HIS A 77 9.91 -35.65 37.99
N LEU A 78 8.61 -35.53 38.25
CA LEU A 78 7.69 -34.72 37.44
C LEU A 78 8.06 -33.23 37.48
N LYS A 79 8.49 -32.72 38.63
CA LYS A 79 9.01 -31.33 38.75
C LYS A 79 10.27 -31.13 37.92
N ALA A 80 11.22 -32.07 37.96
CA ALA A 80 12.43 -32.01 37.15
C ALA A 80 12.12 -32.02 35.64
N GLN A 81 11.21 -32.88 35.19
CA GLN A 81 10.78 -32.91 33.79
C GLN A 81 10.07 -31.62 33.36
N LEU A 82 9.25 -31.02 34.23
CA LEU A 82 8.60 -29.74 33.95
C LEU A 82 9.60 -28.59 33.86
N GLU A 83 10.61 -28.58 34.73
CA GLU A 83 11.67 -27.58 34.71
C GLU A 83 12.53 -27.70 33.44
N GLU A 84 12.84 -28.93 33.02
CA GLU A 84 13.56 -29.21 31.77
C GLU A 84 12.74 -28.81 30.53
N LEU A 85 11.45 -29.17 30.47
CA LEU A 85 10.57 -28.73 29.37
C LEU A 85 10.45 -27.21 29.30
N ARG A 86 10.40 -26.55 30.46
CA ARG A 86 10.28 -25.09 30.56
C ARG A 86 11.58 -24.40 30.13
N ALA A 87 12.74 -24.95 30.50
CA ALA A 87 14.04 -24.49 30.02
C ALA A 87 14.14 -24.64 28.49
N HIS A 88 13.73 -25.79 27.94
CA HIS A 88 13.68 -26.01 26.50
C HIS A 88 12.74 -25.04 25.77
N GLN A 89 11.56 -24.74 26.34
CA GLN A 89 10.65 -23.74 25.76
C GLN A 89 11.23 -22.32 25.83
N GLN A 90 11.93 -21.96 26.92
CA GLN A 90 12.58 -20.66 27.05
C GLN A 90 13.75 -20.51 26.07
N GLU A 91 14.56 -21.55 25.87
CA GLU A 91 15.64 -21.56 24.88
C GLU A 91 15.13 -21.54 23.44
N ALA A 92 14.06 -22.29 23.13
CA ALA A 92 13.43 -22.25 21.82
C ALA A 92 12.84 -20.85 21.54
N GLY A 93 12.16 -20.27 22.53
CA GLY A 93 11.59 -18.92 22.43
C GLY A 93 12.66 -17.84 22.29
N SER A 94 13.77 -17.93 23.02
CA SER A 94 14.88 -16.97 22.91
C SER A 94 15.61 -17.10 21.57
N ALA A 95 15.83 -18.31 21.08
CA ALA A 95 16.44 -18.55 19.77
C ALA A 95 15.55 -18.02 18.63
N GLU A 96 14.23 -18.15 18.72
CA GLU A 96 13.29 -17.60 17.75
C GLU A 96 13.19 -16.07 17.83
N LEU A 97 13.27 -15.50 19.04
CA LEU A 97 13.34 -14.06 19.24
C LEU A 97 14.65 -13.47 18.68
N GLU A 98 15.78 -14.17 18.81
CA GLU A 98 17.05 -13.75 18.22
C GLU A 98 17.03 -13.84 16.69
N ARG A 99 16.47 -14.92 16.12
CA ARG A 99 16.29 -15.07 14.67
C ARG A 99 15.37 -13.99 14.08
N SER A 100 14.28 -13.66 14.78
CA SER A 100 13.39 -12.57 14.34
C SER A 100 14.06 -11.20 14.46
N ARG A 101 14.85 -10.96 15.52
CA ARG A 101 15.62 -9.72 15.66
C ARG A 101 16.71 -9.57 14.60
N SER A 102 17.43 -10.65 14.26
CA SER A 102 18.45 -10.60 13.21
C SER A 102 17.81 -10.39 11.83
N ALA A 103 16.70 -11.07 11.53
CA ALA A 103 15.93 -10.85 10.32
C ALA A 103 15.39 -9.41 10.21
N ALA A 104 14.91 -8.84 11.33
CA ALA A 104 14.46 -7.45 11.39
C ALA A 104 15.61 -6.46 11.15
N ALA A 105 16.78 -6.69 11.76
CA ALA A 105 17.96 -5.85 11.56
C ALA A 105 18.47 -5.90 10.10
N GLU A 106 18.45 -7.09 9.47
CA GLU A 106 18.77 -7.24 8.05
C GLU A 106 17.77 -6.53 7.15
N ALA A 107 16.47 -6.63 7.45
CA ALA A 107 15.42 -5.93 6.71
C ALA A 107 15.58 -4.40 6.83
N GLU A 108 15.91 -3.90 8.02
CA GLU A 108 16.17 -2.48 8.25
C GLU A 108 17.39 -2.00 7.46
N ASN A 109 18.48 -2.78 7.45
CA ASN A 109 19.68 -2.44 6.68
C ASN A 109 19.40 -2.42 5.17
N LYS A 110 18.63 -3.39 4.64
CA LYS A 110 18.19 -3.42 3.24
C LYS A 110 17.27 -2.24 2.89
N ALA A 111 16.38 -1.85 3.81
CA ALA A 111 15.53 -0.68 3.63
C ALA A 111 16.35 0.62 3.58
N ARG A 112 17.36 0.75 4.46
CA ARG A 112 18.27 1.90 4.48
C ARG A 112 19.12 1.98 3.20
N SER A 113 19.64 0.86 2.69
CA SER A 113 20.40 0.86 1.44
C SER A 113 19.51 1.23 0.23
N ALA A 114 18.30 0.68 0.15
CA ALA A 114 17.34 1.04 -0.89
C ALA A 114 16.94 2.53 -0.84
N GLN A 115 16.79 3.11 0.36
CA GLN A 115 16.53 4.53 0.53
C GLN A 115 17.70 5.41 0.05
N GLN A 116 18.95 5.00 0.33
CA GLN A 116 20.14 5.69 -0.15
C GLN A 116 20.24 5.63 -1.68
N GLU A 117 19.98 4.47 -2.29
CA GLU A 117 19.92 4.33 -3.74
C GLU A 117 18.83 5.20 -4.36
N ALA A 118 17.62 5.21 -3.79
CA ALA A 118 16.54 6.09 -4.24
C ALA A 118 16.90 7.58 -4.13
N ALA A 119 17.61 7.98 -3.07
CA ALA A 119 18.09 9.35 -2.91
C ALA A 119 19.15 9.70 -3.97
N ASN A 120 20.06 8.78 -4.29
CA ASN A 120 21.08 8.97 -5.32
C ASN A 120 20.45 9.07 -6.72
N LEU A 121 19.50 8.19 -7.06
CA LEU A 121 18.76 8.24 -8.32
C LEU A 121 17.95 9.54 -8.46
N ARG A 122 17.35 10.03 -7.37
CA ARG A 122 16.66 11.33 -7.35
C ARG A 122 17.61 12.49 -7.64
N ARG A 123 18.81 12.50 -7.04
CA ARG A 123 19.83 13.51 -7.34
C ARG A 123 20.27 13.46 -8.81
N GLN A 124 20.51 12.27 -9.36
CA GLN A 124 20.87 12.10 -10.77
C GLN A 124 19.77 12.60 -11.71
N LEU A 125 18.49 12.32 -11.40
CA LEU A 125 17.35 12.83 -12.17
C LEU A 125 17.23 14.35 -12.09
N GLU A 126 17.47 14.94 -10.92
CA GLU A 126 17.44 16.40 -10.76
C GLU A 126 18.58 17.07 -11.53
N GLU A 127 19.78 16.49 -11.51
CA GLU A 127 20.93 16.95 -12.27
C GLU A 127 20.71 16.81 -13.79
N ALA A 128 20.15 15.68 -14.25
CA ALA A 128 19.76 15.49 -15.64
C ALA A 128 18.65 16.46 -16.08
N ARG A 129 17.70 16.78 -15.19
CA ARG A 129 16.69 17.81 -15.45
C ARG A 129 17.30 19.21 -15.54
N ARG A 130 18.26 19.54 -14.68
CA ARG A 130 18.98 20.82 -14.70
C ARG A 130 19.79 20.97 -15.98
N SER A 131 20.52 19.93 -16.40
CA SER A 131 21.29 19.95 -17.65
C SER A 131 20.38 20.06 -18.87
N ALA A 132 19.26 19.34 -18.92
CA ALA A 132 18.26 19.46 -19.99
C ALA A 132 17.61 20.86 -20.04
N ALA A 133 17.29 21.45 -18.89
CA ALA A 133 16.76 22.80 -18.81
C ALA A 133 17.77 23.84 -19.32
N GLN A 134 19.04 23.70 -18.95
CA GLN A 134 20.12 24.58 -19.42
C GLN A 134 20.39 24.42 -20.92
N GLN A 135 20.25 23.21 -21.46
CA GLN A 135 20.35 22.96 -22.90
C GLN A 135 19.19 23.60 -23.67
N THR A 136 17.99 23.57 -23.11
CA THR A 136 16.79 24.18 -23.72
C THR A 136 16.88 25.71 -23.73
N THR A 137 17.41 26.34 -22.68
CA THR A 137 17.61 27.81 -22.66
C THR A 137 18.70 28.27 -23.63
N VAL A 138 19.79 27.50 -23.77
CA VAL A 138 20.85 27.78 -24.76
C VAL A 138 20.34 27.61 -26.19
N GLN A 139 19.54 26.57 -26.48
CA GLN A 139 18.92 26.39 -27.80
C GLN A 139 17.88 27.48 -28.12
N GLY A 140 17.06 27.87 -27.14
CA GLY A 140 16.08 28.95 -27.30
C GLY A 140 16.73 30.31 -27.58
N ALA A 141 17.82 30.63 -26.86
CA ALA A 141 18.62 31.83 -27.10
C ALA A 141 19.26 31.82 -28.51
N GLY A 142 19.86 30.69 -28.91
CA GLY A 142 20.45 30.55 -30.25
C GLY A 142 19.43 30.65 -31.38
N SER A 143 18.22 30.10 -31.22
CA SER A 143 17.13 30.24 -32.19
C SER A 143 16.61 31.68 -32.30
N ALA A 144 16.54 32.40 -31.17
CA ALA A 144 16.13 33.79 -31.15
C ALA A 144 17.18 34.70 -31.83
N GLU A 145 18.47 34.45 -31.57
CA GLU A 145 19.57 35.16 -32.20
C GLU A 145 19.66 34.87 -33.71
N ALA A 146 19.50 33.61 -34.13
CA ALA A 146 19.43 33.23 -35.53
C ALA A 146 18.26 33.91 -36.27
N SER A 147 17.11 34.06 -35.59
CA SER A 147 15.94 34.76 -36.15
C SER A 147 16.21 36.26 -36.31
N ARG A 148 16.85 36.90 -35.32
CA ARG A 148 17.26 38.32 -35.40
C ARG A 148 18.21 38.55 -36.57
N LEU A 149 19.26 37.72 -36.68
CA LEU A 149 20.25 37.81 -37.77
C LEU A 149 19.61 37.61 -39.15
N ARG A 150 18.59 36.74 -39.28
CA ARG A 150 17.83 36.58 -40.53
C ARG A 150 17.03 37.84 -40.87
N THR A 151 16.30 38.41 -39.91
CA THR A 151 15.54 39.65 -40.16
C THR A 151 16.45 40.83 -40.51
N GLU A 152 17.63 40.89 -39.90
CA GLU A 152 18.64 41.91 -40.21
C GLU A 152 19.24 41.71 -41.61
N ASN A 153 19.53 40.47 -42.00
CA ASN A 153 19.96 40.16 -43.35
C ASN A 153 18.90 40.51 -44.39
N GLU A 154 17.62 40.19 -44.15
CA GLU A 154 16.52 40.59 -45.04
C GLU A 154 16.43 42.11 -45.16
N ARG A 155 16.56 42.83 -44.05
CA ARG A 155 16.58 44.30 -44.04
C ARG A 155 17.76 44.86 -44.83
N LEU A 156 18.97 44.38 -44.60
CA LEU A 156 20.15 44.80 -45.36
C LEU A 156 20.02 44.49 -46.86
N ASN A 157 19.44 43.34 -47.20
CA ASN A 157 19.24 42.95 -48.59
C ASN A 157 18.17 43.83 -49.27
N SER A 158 17.13 44.24 -48.54
CA SER A 158 16.15 45.23 -49.03
C SER A 158 16.77 46.61 -49.24
N GLN A 159 17.67 47.05 -48.36
CA GLN A 159 18.42 48.30 -48.49
C GLN A 159 19.36 48.26 -49.70
N LEU A 160 20.07 47.15 -49.92
CA LEU A 160 20.89 46.95 -51.11
C LEU A 160 20.08 46.99 -52.40
N LYS A 161 18.88 46.40 -52.41
CA LYS A 161 17.95 46.49 -53.55
C LYS A 161 17.49 47.93 -53.80
N GLN A 162 17.11 48.67 -52.75
CA GLN A 162 16.76 50.08 -52.88
C GLN A 162 17.92 50.92 -53.42
N ALA A 163 19.11 50.79 -52.84
CA ALA A 163 20.30 51.51 -53.29
C ALA A 163 20.67 51.20 -54.75
N ARG A 164 20.50 49.94 -55.19
CA ARG A 164 20.68 49.58 -56.60
C ARG A 164 19.63 50.23 -57.50
N ASN A 165 18.36 50.19 -57.11
CA ASN A 165 17.29 50.82 -57.87
C ASN A 165 17.47 52.34 -57.96
N GLU A 166 17.95 52.98 -56.89
CA GLU A 166 18.30 54.40 -56.87
C GLU A 166 19.50 54.71 -57.76
N ALA A 167 20.54 53.87 -57.75
CA ALA A 167 21.68 54.00 -58.65
C ALA A 167 21.27 53.82 -60.12
N ASP A 168 20.39 52.86 -60.42
CA ASP A 168 19.85 52.63 -61.76
C ASP A 168 18.91 53.77 -62.19
N ALA A 169 18.11 54.30 -61.27
CA ALA A 169 17.27 55.48 -61.50
C ALA A 169 18.13 56.73 -61.74
N ALA A 170 19.22 56.92 -60.99
CA ALA A 170 20.18 57.99 -61.20
C ALA A 170 20.92 57.84 -62.54
N ARG A 171 21.28 56.61 -62.93
CA ARG A 171 21.83 56.32 -64.27
C ARG A 171 20.82 56.61 -65.38
N ARG A 172 19.55 56.23 -65.20
CA ARG A 172 18.46 56.53 -66.14
C ARG A 172 18.14 58.01 -66.19
N ALA A 173 18.19 58.73 -65.07
CA ALA A 173 18.01 60.17 -65.00
C ALA A 173 19.19 60.91 -65.65
N ALA A 174 20.42 60.41 -65.51
CA ALA A 174 21.58 60.90 -66.25
C ALA A 174 21.47 60.63 -67.76
N ALA A 175 20.80 59.55 -68.17
CA ALA A 175 20.46 59.26 -69.57
C ALA A 175 19.23 60.02 -70.09
N ALA A 176 18.38 60.56 -69.20
CA ALA A 176 17.14 61.27 -69.52
C ALA A 176 17.22 62.80 -69.32
N ALA A 177 18.37 63.33 -68.88
CA ALA A 177 18.62 64.76 -68.92
C ALA A 177 18.81 65.21 -70.38
N PRO A 178 17.99 66.14 -70.91
CA PRO A 178 18.17 66.64 -72.27
C PRO A 178 19.46 67.47 -72.32
N THR A 179 20.48 66.89 -72.93
CA THR A 179 21.64 67.64 -73.39
C THR A 179 21.17 68.53 -74.53
N LYS A 180 21.13 69.86 -74.32
CA LYS A 180 21.18 70.81 -75.42
C LYS A 180 22.56 70.69 -76.06
N ILE A 181 22.69 69.79 -77.02
CA ILE A 181 23.80 69.79 -77.98
C ILE A 181 23.23 70.38 -79.25
N ALA A 182 23.74 71.55 -79.62
CA ALA A 182 23.50 72.13 -80.92
C ALA A 182 24.16 71.24 -81.98
N SER A 183 23.35 70.91 -82.98
CA SER A 183 23.57 70.11 -84.18
C SER A 183 24.89 70.35 -84.90
N THR A 184 25.53 69.25 -85.30
CA THR A 184 26.12 69.10 -86.65
C THR A 184 25.83 67.67 -87.14
N GLU A 185 24.90 67.60 -88.10
CA GLU A 185 24.77 66.66 -89.22
C GLU A 185 25.04 65.15 -89.02
N GLY A 186 24.02 64.32 -89.31
CA GLY A 186 24.23 63.00 -89.94
C GLY A 186 23.40 61.81 -89.43
N ALA A 187 22.30 61.53 -90.13
CA ALA A 187 21.64 60.23 -90.35
C ALA A 187 20.81 59.53 -89.21
N PRO A 188 19.60 59.01 -89.53
CA PRO A 188 18.75 58.28 -88.60
C PRO A 188 19.04 56.76 -88.63
N GLU A 189 19.45 56.17 -87.51
CA GLU A 189 19.47 54.71 -87.38
C GLU A 189 18.27 54.19 -86.57
N ARG A 190 17.53 53.33 -87.25
CA ARG A 190 16.42 52.51 -86.82
C ARG A 190 17.00 51.40 -85.93
N ILE A 191 16.64 51.33 -84.66
CA ILE A 191 16.95 50.16 -83.82
C ILE A 191 16.13 48.99 -84.35
N GLN A 192 16.72 48.23 -85.27
CA GLN A 192 16.22 46.95 -85.71
C GLN A 192 16.65 45.93 -84.66
N VAL A 193 15.67 45.13 -84.21
CA VAL A 193 15.92 43.81 -83.63
C VAL A 193 16.55 42.99 -84.74
N SER A 194 17.87 43.08 -84.88
CA SER A 194 18.63 42.18 -85.74
C SER A 194 18.51 40.79 -85.15
N THR A 195 17.98 39.87 -85.95
CA THR A 195 18.11 38.44 -85.74
C THR A 195 19.57 38.10 -85.41
N SER A 196 19.76 37.02 -84.66
CA SER A 196 21.00 36.42 -84.11
C SER A 196 22.21 36.24 -85.04
N ALA A 197 22.27 36.87 -86.20
CA ALA A 197 23.30 36.69 -87.23
C ALA A 197 24.48 37.68 -87.13
N GLU A 198 24.41 38.73 -86.29
CA GLU A 198 25.51 39.72 -86.16
C GLU A 198 25.80 40.13 -84.71
N ALA A 199 25.59 39.21 -83.76
CA ALA A 199 26.13 39.37 -82.41
C ALA A 199 27.66 39.20 -82.47
N ALA A 200 28.41 40.18 -81.94
CA ALA A 200 29.86 40.06 -81.83
C ALA A 200 30.22 38.70 -81.20
N PRO A 201 31.23 37.97 -81.70
CA PRO A 201 31.55 36.61 -81.26
C PRO A 201 31.83 36.50 -79.74
N ALA A 202 32.15 37.61 -79.09
CA ALA A 202 32.28 37.69 -77.63
C ALA A 202 30.95 37.51 -76.87
N VAL A 203 29.83 38.01 -77.40
CA VAL A 203 28.52 37.97 -76.72
C VAL A 203 27.90 36.57 -76.79
N VAL A 204 28.00 35.90 -77.95
CA VAL A 204 27.55 34.50 -78.10
C VAL A 204 28.29 33.60 -77.12
N ARG A 205 29.62 33.76 -77.02
CA ARG A 205 30.47 32.99 -76.10
C ARG A 205 30.15 33.27 -74.63
N MET A 206 29.72 34.49 -74.29
CA MET A 206 29.30 34.85 -72.94
C MET A 206 27.95 34.23 -72.59
N VAL A 207 27.02 34.14 -73.56
CA VAL A 207 25.74 33.44 -73.39
C VAL A 207 25.95 31.94 -73.27
N GLU A 208 26.82 31.34 -74.09
CA GLU A 208 27.18 29.91 -73.98
C GLU A 208 27.83 29.60 -72.62
N LEU A 209 28.75 30.45 -72.14
CA LEU A 209 29.36 30.31 -70.81
C LEU A 209 28.31 30.45 -69.70
N ALA A 210 27.37 31.40 -69.82
CA ALA A 210 26.31 31.58 -68.85
C ALA A 210 25.30 30.42 -68.83
N ILE A 211 25.00 29.82 -70.00
CA ILE A 211 24.17 28.61 -70.09
C ILE A 211 24.90 27.43 -69.43
N ALA A 212 26.19 27.24 -69.72
CA ALA A 212 26.99 26.19 -69.10
C ALA A 212 27.09 26.36 -67.57
N ASP A 213 27.25 27.60 -67.09
CA ASP A 213 27.24 27.90 -65.65
C ASP A 213 25.86 27.67 -65.02
N ALA A 214 24.77 28.01 -65.72
CA ALA A 214 23.41 27.76 -65.25
C ALA A 214 23.12 26.25 -65.15
N GLU A 215 23.50 25.46 -66.16
CA GLU A 215 23.37 24.00 -66.15
C GLU A 215 24.19 23.37 -65.01
N ARG A 216 25.41 23.86 -64.77
CA ARG A 216 26.25 23.42 -63.65
C ARG A 216 25.59 23.68 -62.29
N VAL A 217 25.06 24.89 -62.08
CA VAL A 217 24.39 25.24 -60.82
C VAL A 217 23.11 24.44 -60.63
N VAL A 218 22.35 24.19 -61.69
CA VAL A 218 21.16 23.32 -61.62
C VAL A 218 21.57 21.90 -61.25
N HIS A 219 22.62 21.35 -61.86
CA HIS A 219 23.09 20.01 -61.53
C HIS A 219 23.60 19.90 -60.09
N GLU A 220 24.39 20.88 -59.64
CA GLU A 220 24.89 20.95 -58.26
C GLU A 220 23.73 21.08 -57.25
N ALA A 221 22.72 21.92 -57.54
CA ALA A 221 21.52 22.04 -56.71
C ALA A 221 20.68 20.76 -56.71
N GLN A 222 20.59 20.06 -57.85
CA GLN A 222 19.89 18.78 -57.97
C GLN A 222 20.57 17.70 -57.12
N GLU A 223 21.90 17.57 -57.22
CA GLU A 223 22.67 16.63 -56.41
C GLU A 223 22.56 16.94 -54.91
N GLU A 224 22.61 18.21 -54.52
CA GLU A 224 22.41 18.60 -53.13
C GLU A 224 20.99 18.27 -52.63
N ALA A 225 19.97 18.48 -53.47
CA ALA A 225 18.60 18.12 -53.14
C ALA A 225 18.46 16.61 -52.95
N ASP A 226 19.02 15.81 -53.86
CA ASP A 226 19.00 14.35 -53.79
C ASP A 226 19.74 13.84 -52.55
N ARG A 227 20.88 14.44 -52.20
CA ARG A 227 21.62 14.12 -50.95
C ARG A 227 20.78 14.43 -49.71
N LYS A 228 20.14 15.61 -49.66
CA LYS A 228 19.27 16.00 -48.54
C LYS A 228 18.05 15.08 -48.42
N MET A 229 17.47 14.66 -49.55
CA MET A 229 16.37 13.71 -49.59
C MET A 229 16.80 12.33 -49.07
N ALA A 230 17.94 11.81 -49.54
CA ALA A 230 18.47 10.53 -49.07
C ALA A 230 18.80 10.54 -47.57
N ASP A 231 19.36 11.64 -47.05
CA ASP A 231 19.63 11.80 -45.62
C ASP A 231 18.34 11.92 -44.79
N ALA A 232 17.32 12.60 -45.31
CA ALA A 232 16.01 12.69 -44.67
C ALA A 232 15.30 11.33 -44.65
N GLU A 233 15.36 10.58 -45.75
CA GLU A 233 14.80 9.23 -45.86
C GLU A 233 15.48 8.24 -44.91
N LYS A 234 16.81 8.28 -44.80
CA LYS A 234 17.55 7.48 -43.81
C LYS A 234 17.12 7.78 -42.39
N LYS A 235 17.05 9.06 -42.00
CA LYS A 235 16.59 9.46 -40.66
C LYS A 235 15.15 9.06 -40.40
N ALA A 236 14.27 9.21 -41.40
CA ALA A 236 12.89 8.77 -41.30
C ALA A 236 12.80 7.25 -41.08
N HIS A 237 13.60 6.47 -41.80
CA HIS A 237 13.66 5.03 -41.63
C HIS A 237 14.20 4.62 -40.26
N GLU A 238 15.28 5.25 -39.79
CA GLU A 238 15.81 5.07 -38.43
C GLU A 238 14.74 5.35 -37.38
N HIS A 239 14.00 6.45 -37.50
CA HIS A 239 12.92 6.78 -36.58
C HIS A 239 11.77 5.77 -36.60
N ILE A 240 11.41 5.24 -37.77
CA ILE A 240 10.39 4.20 -37.90
C ILE A 240 10.83 2.92 -37.20
N VAL A 241 12.06 2.47 -37.45
CA VAL A 241 12.61 1.25 -36.83
C VAL A 241 12.74 1.40 -35.31
N ASP A 242 13.20 2.57 -34.85
CA ASP A 242 13.27 2.89 -33.43
C ASP A 242 11.88 2.90 -32.77
N ALA A 243 10.89 3.50 -33.43
CA ALA A 243 9.51 3.54 -32.94
C ALA A 243 8.90 2.14 -32.90
N GLN A 244 9.11 1.32 -33.93
CA GLN A 244 8.66 -0.08 -33.99
C GLN A 244 9.30 -0.90 -32.86
N THR A 245 10.62 -0.81 -32.69
CA THR A 245 11.33 -1.55 -31.64
C THR A 245 10.86 -1.14 -30.24
N ARG A 246 10.58 0.16 -30.02
CA ARG A 246 10.02 0.64 -28.75
C ARG A 246 8.59 0.14 -28.55
N ALA A 247 7.76 0.13 -29.59
CA ALA A 247 6.40 -0.39 -29.53
C ALA A 247 6.40 -1.88 -29.18
N GLU A 248 7.24 -2.70 -29.82
CA GLU A 248 7.38 -4.13 -29.54
C GLU A 248 7.85 -4.41 -28.11
N ARG A 249 8.80 -3.61 -27.59
CA ARG A 249 9.22 -3.70 -26.18
C ARG A 249 8.09 -3.34 -25.21
N ILE A 250 7.31 -2.31 -25.51
CA ILE A 250 6.18 -1.92 -24.66
C ILE A 250 5.09 -2.99 -24.72
N GLU A 251 4.80 -3.55 -25.89
CA GLU A 251 3.79 -4.58 -26.07
C GLU A 251 4.18 -5.88 -25.35
N SER A 252 5.43 -6.32 -25.49
CA SER A 252 5.94 -7.49 -24.76
C SER A 252 5.92 -7.27 -23.25
N ALA A 253 6.37 -6.11 -22.77
CA ALA A 253 6.29 -5.76 -21.36
C ALA A 253 4.84 -5.73 -20.85
N ALA A 254 3.92 -5.15 -21.62
CA ALA A 254 2.49 -5.11 -21.30
C ALA A 254 1.86 -6.50 -21.28
N ARG A 255 2.23 -7.40 -22.21
CA ARG A 255 1.79 -8.79 -22.20
C ARG A 255 2.27 -9.53 -20.97
N VAL A 256 3.56 -9.42 -20.63
CA VAL A 256 4.12 -10.07 -19.43
C VAL A 256 3.48 -9.52 -18.14
N THR A 257 3.26 -8.21 -18.05
CA THR A 257 2.59 -7.64 -16.86
C THR A 257 1.13 -8.06 -16.79
N SER A 258 0.42 -8.13 -17.92
CA SER A 258 -0.95 -8.67 -17.98
C SER A 258 -0.99 -10.12 -17.52
N GLU A 259 -0.13 -10.99 -18.06
CA GLU A 259 -0.05 -12.40 -17.68
C GLU A 259 0.26 -12.56 -16.19
N ARG A 260 1.22 -11.78 -15.67
CA ARG A 260 1.56 -11.77 -14.24
C ARG A 260 0.35 -11.36 -13.38
N VAL A 261 -0.34 -10.27 -13.73
CA VAL A 261 -1.52 -9.82 -12.98
C VAL A 261 -2.65 -10.85 -13.06
N THR A 262 -2.85 -11.50 -14.20
CA THR A 262 -3.86 -12.56 -14.32
C THR A 262 -3.52 -13.79 -13.47
N SER A 263 -2.26 -14.20 -13.44
CA SER A 263 -1.81 -15.32 -12.61
C SER A 263 -1.91 -14.97 -11.11
N GLU A 264 -1.54 -13.75 -10.73
CA GLU A 264 -1.68 -13.26 -9.35
C GLU A 264 -3.16 -13.17 -8.93
N ALA A 265 -4.04 -12.70 -9.81
CA ALA A 265 -5.49 -12.66 -9.57
C ALA A 265 -6.08 -14.07 -9.43
N GLN A 266 -5.63 -15.03 -10.24
CA GLN A 266 -6.05 -16.42 -10.13
C GLN A 266 -5.58 -17.05 -8.80
N ALA A 267 -4.30 -16.88 -8.45
CA ALA A 267 -3.75 -17.39 -7.20
C ALA A 267 -4.44 -16.79 -5.96
N THR A 268 -4.77 -15.50 -5.99
CA THR A 268 -5.52 -14.85 -4.90
C THR A 268 -6.97 -15.33 -4.83
N ALA A 269 -7.64 -15.55 -5.95
CA ALA A 269 -8.98 -16.12 -5.99
C ALA A 269 -9.02 -17.56 -5.43
N GLU A 270 -8.04 -18.39 -5.80
CA GLU A 270 -7.89 -19.75 -5.27
C GLU A 270 -7.65 -19.75 -3.76
N LYS A 271 -6.78 -18.85 -3.28
CA LYS A 271 -6.53 -18.69 -1.84
C LYS A 271 -7.79 -18.27 -1.09
N VAL A 272 -8.51 -17.25 -1.56
CA VAL A 272 -9.76 -16.81 -0.93
C VAL A 272 -10.81 -17.92 -0.95
N THR A 273 -10.87 -18.72 -2.02
CA THR A 273 -11.79 -19.86 -2.10
C THR A 273 -11.43 -20.94 -1.08
N THR A 274 -10.14 -21.23 -0.91
CA THR A 274 -9.64 -22.19 0.08
C THR A 274 -9.91 -21.71 1.50
N ASP A 275 -9.64 -20.44 1.79
CA ASP A 275 -9.90 -19.83 3.10
C ASP A 275 -11.41 -19.81 3.41
N ALA A 276 -12.26 -19.52 2.43
CA ALA A 276 -13.70 -19.57 2.59
C ALA A 276 -14.21 -21.00 2.85
N GLN A 277 -13.65 -22.00 2.17
CA GLN A 277 -13.96 -23.42 2.41
C GLN A 277 -13.50 -23.87 3.80
N ALA A 278 -12.31 -23.47 4.23
CA ALA A 278 -11.80 -23.77 5.57
C ALA A 278 -12.73 -23.18 6.65
N ARG A 279 -13.04 -21.88 6.57
CA ARG A 279 -13.97 -21.22 7.49
C ARG A 279 -15.35 -21.87 7.48
N ARG A 280 -15.84 -22.27 6.31
CA ARG A 280 -17.12 -22.97 6.20
C ARG A 280 -17.08 -24.30 6.95
N ASN A 281 -16.02 -25.07 6.80
CA ASN A 281 -15.86 -26.35 7.50
C ASN A 281 -15.73 -26.15 9.01
N ASP A 282 -14.98 -25.13 9.45
CA ASP A 282 -14.84 -24.79 10.87
C ASP A 282 -16.19 -24.41 11.49
N LEU A 283 -16.97 -23.55 10.81
CA LEU A 283 -18.30 -23.17 11.26
C LEU A 283 -19.26 -24.36 11.29
N PHE A 284 -19.20 -25.26 10.31
CA PHE A 284 -20.02 -26.48 10.34
C PHE A 284 -19.61 -27.42 11.47
N SER A 285 -18.31 -27.57 11.73
CA SER A 285 -17.81 -28.37 12.86
C SER A 285 -18.29 -27.80 14.21
N GLN A 286 -18.26 -26.46 14.36
CA GLN A 286 -18.81 -25.79 15.55
C GLN A 286 -20.32 -26.00 15.68
N LEU A 287 -21.08 -25.80 14.61
CA LEU A 287 -22.53 -26.03 14.60
C LEU A 287 -22.88 -27.49 14.91
N GLU A 288 -22.06 -28.44 14.44
CA GLU A 288 -22.25 -29.86 14.73
C GLU A 288 -21.99 -30.17 16.20
N SER A 289 -20.92 -29.62 16.79
CA SER A 289 -20.65 -29.72 18.23
C SER A 289 -21.78 -29.11 19.06
N GLU A 290 -22.27 -27.92 18.70
CA GLU A 290 -23.40 -27.30 19.41
C GLU A 290 -24.68 -28.13 19.29
N ARG A 291 -24.93 -28.71 18.11
CA ARG A 291 -26.05 -29.63 17.89
C ARG A 291 -25.93 -30.84 18.80
N ASP A 292 -24.74 -31.44 18.91
CA ASP A 292 -24.50 -32.60 19.77
C ASP A 292 -24.67 -32.25 21.25
N ASP A 293 -24.14 -31.11 21.70
CA ASP A 293 -24.30 -30.61 23.06
C ASP A 293 -25.78 -30.37 23.42
N LEU A 294 -26.54 -29.76 22.50
CA LEU A 294 -27.97 -29.53 22.69
C LEU A 294 -28.74 -30.85 22.71
N THR A 295 -28.37 -31.80 21.85
CA THR A 295 -28.99 -33.14 21.82
C THR A 295 -28.74 -33.86 23.15
N ALA A 296 -27.50 -33.85 23.65
CA ALA A 296 -27.15 -34.42 24.94
C ALA A 296 -27.92 -33.78 26.11
N LYS A 297 -28.07 -32.45 26.10
CA LYS A 297 -28.88 -31.73 27.11
C LYS A 297 -30.37 -32.13 27.05
N VAL A 298 -30.93 -32.31 25.86
CA VAL A 298 -32.32 -32.78 25.70
C VAL A 298 -32.47 -34.19 26.27
N ASP A 299 -31.54 -35.09 25.99
CA ASP A 299 -31.59 -36.46 26.53
C ASP A 299 -31.43 -36.47 28.05
N GLN A 300 -30.56 -35.63 28.61
CA GLN A 300 -30.43 -35.45 30.06
C GLN A 300 -31.74 -34.93 30.69
N LEU A 301 -32.39 -33.95 30.08
CA LEU A 301 -33.68 -33.42 30.57
C LEU A 301 -34.79 -34.47 30.51
N ARG A 302 -34.82 -35.30 29.46
CA ARG A 302 -35.78 -36.42 29.34
C ARG A 302 -35.53 -37.49 30.39
N ALA A 303 -34.27 -37.86 30.63
CA ALA A 303 -33.91 -38.80 31.68
C ALA A 303 -34.27 -38.25 33.06
N PHE A 304 -34.00 -36.96 33.33
CA PHE A 304 -34.41 -36.29 34.55
C PHE A 304 -35.93 -36.29 34.72
N GLU A 305 -36.71 -35.97 33.67
CA GLU A 305 -38.18 -36.01 33.73
C GLU A 305 -38.69 -37.41 34.06
N SER A 306 -38.16 -38.44 33.40
CA SER A 306 -38.55 -39.84 33.66
C SER A 306 -38.27 -40.23 35.11
N ASN A 307 -37.04 -39.98 35.58
CA ASN A 307 -36.64 -40.29 36.95
C ASN A 307 -37.47 -39.50 37.98
N TYR A 308 -37.76 -38.22 37.70
CA TYR A 308 -38.60 -37.39 38.55
C TYR A 308 -40.04 -37.91 38.62
N ARG A 309 -40.62 -38.30 37.48
CA ARG A 309 -41.95 -38.92 37.40
C ARG A 309 -42.00 -40.22 38.19
N ASP A 310 -41.01 -41.09 38.03
CA ASP A 310 -40.92 -42.36 38.75
C ASP A 310 -40.76 -42.13 40.26
N SER A 311 -39.94 -41.16 40.66
CA SER A 311 -39.76 -40.79 42.06
C SER A 311 -41.03 -40.22 42.68
N ILE A 312 -41.77 -39.35 41.97
CA ILE A 312 -43.09 -38.87 42.45
C ILE A 312 -44.06 -40.03 42.58
N ILE A 313 -44.17 -40.91 41.58
CA ILE A 313 -45.09 -42.05 41.63
C ILE A 313 -44.74 -42.97 42.80
N SER A 314 -43.45 -43.26 43.02
CA SER A 314 -42.95 -44.04 44.15
C SER A 314 -43.29 -43.36 45.49
N HIS A 315 -43.07 -42.05 45.58
CA HIS A 315 -43.36 -41.27 46.77
C HIS A 315 -44.86 -41.27 47.11
N LEU A 316 -45.72 -41.03 46.12
CA LEU A 316 -47.18 -41.06 46.29
C LEU A 316 -47.68 -42.47 46.64
N ARG A 317 -47.13 -43.53 46.03
CA ARG A 317 -47.43 -44.92 46.41
C ARG A 317 -47.04 -45.21 47.86
N THR A 318 -45.85 -44.78 48.27
CA THR A 318 -45.38 -44.94 49.65
C THR A 318 -46.27 -44.19 50.64
N GLN A 319 -46.67 -42.96 50.31
CA GLN A 319 -47.60 -42.19 51.14
C GLN A 319 -48.97 -42.87 51.24
N ALA A 320 -49.51 -43.38 50.13
CA ALA A 320 -50.78 -44.11 50.13
C ALA A 320 -50.71 -45.38 51.00
N GLU A 321 -49.62 -46.15 50.90
CA GLU A 321 -49.40 -47.34 51.71
C GLU A 321 -49.24 -47.00 53.21
N ASN A 322 -48.58 -45.89 53.55
CA ASN A 322 -48.47 -45.42 54.92
C ASN A 322 -49.82 -45.01 55.52
N ILE A 323 -50.69 -44.37 54.71
CA ILE A 323 -52.07 -44.04 55.12
C ILE A 323 -52.88 -45.32 55.35
N GLU A 324 -52.77 -46.31 54.46
CA GLU A 324 -53.44 -47.62 54.61
C GLU A 324 -53.01 -48.33 55.90
N LYS A 325 -51.73 -48.24 56.26
CA LYS A 325 -51.16 -48.82 57.48
C LYS A 325 -51.38 -47.97 58.74
N GLY A 326 -51.93 -46.76 58.62
CA GLY A 326 -52.19 -45.85 59.76
C GLY A 326 -50.95 -45.22 60.39
N ILE A 327 -49.84 -45.12 59.64
CA ILE A 327 -48.58 -44.52 60.11
C ILE A 327 -48.51 -43.08 59.60
N PHE A 328 -48.75 -42.10 60.49
CA PHE A 328 -48.82 -40.68 60.14
C PHE A 328 -47.51 -39.89 60.32
N GLU A 329 -46.43 -40.55 60.75
CA GLU A 329 -45.14 -39.88 60.95
C GLU A 329 -44.20 -40.08 59.74
N PRO A 330 -43.71 -39.00 59.10
CA PRO A 330 -42.85 -39.09 57.94
C PRO A 330 -41.41 -39.38 58.39
N THR A 331 -41.03 -40.65 58.48
CA THR A 331 -39.67 -41.03 58.90
C THR A 331 -38.63 -40.90 57.77
N ALA A 332 -39.07 -40.76 56.51
CA ALA A 332 -38.18 -40.71 55.35
C ALA A 332 -38.27 -39.35 54.63
N THR A 333 -37.12 -38.69 54.48
CA THR A 333 -36.96 -37.54 53.58
C THR A 333 -37.19 -37.99 52.13
N ALA A 334 -37.95 -37.20 51.37
CA ALA A 334 -38.25 -37.49 49.97
C ALA A 334 -36.96 -37.77 49.18
N GLU A 335 -36.93 -38.85 48.39
CA GLU A 335 -35.76 -39.27 47.59
C GLU A 335 -35.25 -38.18 46.63
N LEU A 336 -36.11 -37.25 46.24
CA LEU A 336 -35.78 -36.07 45.43
C LEU A 336 -34.83 -35.07 46.13
N VAL A 337 -34.81 -35.09 47.47
CA VAL A 337 -34.00 -34.19 48.30
C VAL A 337 -32.66 -34.85 48.65
N ARG A 338 -32.53 -36.17 48.46
CA ARG A 338 -31.29 -36.90 48.73
C ARG A 338 -30.19 -36.40 47.80
N PRO A 339 -28.97 -36.17 48.33
CA PRO A 339 -27.89 -35.52 47.60
C PRO A 339 -27.43 -36.31 46.36
N GLU A 340 -27.69 -37.62 46.34
CA GLU A 340 -27.38 -38.58 45.29
C GLU A 340 -28.25 -38.44 44.03
N ASN A 341 -29.48 -37.92 44.17
CA ASN A 341 -30.39 -37.65 43.04
C ASN A 341 -30.45 -36.16 42.66
N ARG A 342 -29.68 -35.31 43.34
CA ARG A 342 -29.50 -33.92 42.92
C ARG A 342 -28.53 -33.90 41.75
N VAL A 343 -28.93 -33.21 40.69
CA VAL A 343 -28.00 -32.72 39.68
C VAL A 343 -26.83 -32.04 40.41
N SER A 344 -25.60 -32.48 40.15
CA SER A 344 -24.40 -32.06 40.89
C SER A 344 -24.36 -30.54 41.13
N PRO A 345 -23.96 -30.09 42.34
CA PRO A 345 -23.82 -28.67 42.62
C PRO A 345 -22.74 -28.09 41.68
N GLY A 346 -23.17 -27.26 40.73
CA GLY A 346 -22.33 -26.69 39.67
C GLY A 346 -22.96 -26.68 38.27
N SER A 347 -24.09 -27.38 38.03
CA SER A 347 -24.77 -27.33 36.72
C SER A 347 -26.15 -26.65 36.76
N SER A 348 -26.33 -25.66 37.63
CA SER A 348 -27.50 -24.78 37.54
C SER A 348 -27.33 -23.84 36.35
N ALA A 349 -28.37 -23.67 35.54
CA ALA A 349 -28.37 -22.86 34.31
C ALA A 349 -28.22 -21.34 34.53
N THR A 350 -27.82 -20.90 35.72
CA THR A 350 -27.68 -19.50 36.09
C THR A 350 -26.37 -19.28 36.85
N PRO A 351 -25.31 -18.82 36.16
CA PRO A 351 -23.99 -18.55 36.77
C PRO A 351 -24.04 -17.62 37.99
N ARG A 352 -25.06 -16.75 38.08
CA ARG A 352 -25.27 -15.83 39.21
C ARG A 352 -25.69 -16.51 40.51
N LEU A 353 -26.44 -17.60 40.45
CA LEU A 353 -26.89 -18.31 41.66
C LEU A 353 -25.78 -19.16 42.25
N ASP A 354 -24.92 -19.70 41.40
CA ASP A 354 -23.78 -20.53 41.82
C ASP A 354 -22.80 -19.69 42.66
N ALA A 355 -22.42 -18.50 42.18
CA ALA A 355 -21.54 -17.57 42.90
C ALA A 355 -22.08 -17.17 44.30
N LEU A 356 -23.40 -17.10 44.47
CA LEU A 356 -24.04 -16.78 45.75
C LEU A 356 -24.04 -17.97 46.73
N ILE A 357 -24.12 -19.19 46.21
CA ILE A 357 -24.11 -20.42 47.02
C ILE A 357 -22.69 -20.75 47.46
N THR A 358 -21.70 -20.66 46.55
CA THR A 358 -20.28 -20.86 46.90
C THR A 358 -19.78 -19.77 47.84
N GLY A 359 -20.18 -18.51 47.64
CA GLY A 359 -19.80 -17.40 48.51
C GLY A 359 -20.36 -17.48 49.93
N ARG A 360 -21.52 -18.14 50.12
CA ARG A 360 -22.14 -18.30 51.45
C ARG A 360 -21.53 -19.44 52.27
N ASN A 361 -21.03 -20.48 51.61
CA ASN A 361 -20.42 -21.64 52.30
C ASN A 361 -18.96 -21.42 52.72
N GLN A 362 -18.34 -20.30 52.35
CA GLN A 362 -16.96 -19.95 52.74
C GLN A 362 -16.88 -19.05 53.99
N GLN A 363 -18.00 -18.73 54.64
CA GLN A 363 -18.06 -17.79 55.78
C GLN A 363 -18.44 -18.42 57.13
N ASN A 364 -18.50 -19.74 57.27
CA ASN A 364 -18.67 -20.42 58.56
C ASN A 364 -17.54 -21.39 58.86
#